data_AF-A0A846SIJ4-F1
#
_entry.id   AF-A0A846SIJ4-F1
#
_cell.length_a   1.000
_cell.length_b   1.000
_cell.length_c   1.000
_cell.angle_alpha   90.00
_cell.angle_beta   90.00
_cell.angle_gamma   90.00
#
_symmetry.space_group_name_H-M   'P 1'
#
loop_
_entity.id
_entity.type
_entity.pdbx_description
1 polymer ?
#
loop_
_entity_poly.entity_id
_entity_poly.type
_entity_poly.pdbx_seq_one_letter_code
_entity_poly.pdbx_strand_id
1 'polypeptide(L)'
;MGKRKTPEQLADEERRYRLARGAHTPEEFAQLVDDPNQGIRAAAAHNPDADAQALARFATDRFWGVRIEVAHHPNATREIVLGLLEADQRKRGVVHHAARERLISEGLVFDEEGLPVVD
;
A
#
# COMPACT_ATOMS: atom_id res chain seq x y z
N MET A 1 -8.74 -12.61 25.48
CA MET A 1 -9.37 -11.27 25.61
C MET A 1 -8.27 -10.23 25.42
N GLY A 2 -8.27 -9.46 24.32
CA GLY A 2 -7.29 -8.38 24.14
C GLY A 2 -7.48 -7.31 25.22
N LYS A 3 -6.38 -6.76 25.78
CA LYS A 3 -6.47 -5.65 26.73
C LYS A 3 -7.14 -4.46 26.04
N ARG A 4 -8.15 -3.85 26.69
CA ARG A 4 -8.76 -2.61 26.20
C ARG A 4 -7.71 -1.49 26.22
N LYS A 5 -7.71 -0.65 25.19
CA LYS A 5 -6.83 0.53 25.11
C LYS A 5 -7.18 1.53 26.20
N THR A 6 -6.17 2.18 26.79
CA THR A 6 -6.38 3.31 27.70
C THR A 6 -6.79 4.56 26.93
N PRO A 7 -7.35 5.60 27.58
CA PRO A 7 -7.63 6.88 26.93
C PRO A 7 -6.40 7.49 26.25
N GLU A 8 -5.22 7.36 26.85
CA GLU A 8 -3.96 7.87 26.31
C GLU A 8 -3.54 7.12 25.04
N GLN A 9 -3.72 5.79 25.01
CA GLN A 9 -3.46 4.97 23.83
C GLN A 9 -4.42 5.30 22.68
N LEU A 10 -5.69 5.55 22.99
CA LEU A 10 -6.67 5.99 22.00
C LEU A 10 -6.35 7.38 21.45
N ALA A 11 -5.98 8.32 22.33
CA ALA A 11 -5.58 9.66 21.93
C ALA A 11 -4.30 9.65 21.08
N ASP A 12 -3.35 8.77 21.39
CA ASP A 12 -2.14 8.57 20.60
C ASP A 12 -2.42 7.98 19.22
N GLU A 13 -3.26 6.94 19.14
CA GLU A 13 -3.69 6.36 17.88
C GLU A 13 -4.42 7.39 17.01
N GLU A 14 -5.30 8.20 17.59
CA GLU A 14 -5.99 9.28 16.89
C GLU A 14 -5.03 10.35 16.37
N ARG A 15 -3.97 10.69 17.12
CA ARG A 15 -2.92 11.60 16.63
C ARG A 15 -2.19 11.01 15.42
N ARG A 16 -1.80 9.74 15.47
CA ARG A 16 -1.12 9.06 14.36
C ARG A 16 -2.03 8.89 13.14
N TYR A 17 -3.32 8.63 13.35
CA TYR A 17 -4.30 8.61 12.25
C TYR A 17 -4.45 9.98 11.58
N ARG A 18 -4.46 11.07 12.37
CA ARG A 18 -4.44 12.43 11.82
C ARG A 18 -3.17 12.74 11.05
N LEU A 19 -2.00 12.31 11.55
CA LEU A 19 -0.73 12.41 10.83
C LEU A 19 -0.81 11.66 9.50
N ALA A 20 -1.31 10.42 9.47
CA ALA A 20 -1.41 9.64 8.24
C ALA A 20 -2.20 10.33 7.12
N ARG A 21 -3.33 10.96 7.45
CA ARG A 21 -4.17 11.67 6.47
C ARG A 21 -3.66 13.04 6.07
N GLY A 22 -2.73 13.62 6.84
CA GLY A 22 -2.22 14.98 6.64
C GLY A 22 -0.70 15.03 6.54
N ALA A 23 -0.06 13.90 6.27
CA ALA A 23 1.37 13.82 6.01
C ALA A 23 1.63 14.38 4.61
N HIS A 24 2.64 15.20 4.50
CA HIS A 24 3.05 15.88 3.27
C HIS A 24 4.56 15.78 3.03
N THR A 25 5.33 15.25 3.99
CA THR A 25 6.79 15.09 3.86
C THR A 25 7.25 13.64 3.95
N PRO A 26 8.39 13.29 3.32
CA PRO A 26 8.98 11.96 3.43
C PRO A 26 9.24 11.53 4.88
N GLU A 27 9.63 12.46 5.76
CA GLU A 27 9.88 12.19 7.18
C GLU A 27 8.60 11.83 7.94
N GLU A 28 7.46 12.44 7.60
CA GLU A 28 6.16 12.10 8.18
C GLU A 28 5.71 10.71 7.73
N PHE A 29 5.82 10.40 6.43
CA PHE A 29 5.54 9.05 5.93
C PHE A 29 6.47 7.99 6.53
N ALA A 30 7.75 8.31 6.72
CA ALA A 30 8.72 7.40 7.32
C ALA A 30 8.35 6.99 8.76
N GLN A 31 7.66 7.83 9.51
CA GLN A 31 7.16 7.51 10.85
C GLN A 31 5.96 6.55 10.82
N LEU A 32 5.25 6.47 9.70
CA LEU A 32 3.98 5.75 9.58
C LEU A 32 4.14 4.35 8.99
N VAL A 33 5.20 4.07 8.23
CA VAL A 33 5.37 2.77 7.55
C VAL A 33 5.45 1.56 8.49
N ASP A 34 5.86 1.77 9.74
CA ASP A 34 5.99 0.73 10.75
C ASP A 34 4.95 0.86 11.87
N ASP A 35 3.92 1.70 11.66
CA ASP A 35 2.86 1.90 12.65
C ASP A 35 2.22 0.55 13.03
N PRO A 36 2.04 0.24 14.33
CA PRO A 36 1.47 -1.04 14.73
C PRO A 36 0.04 -1.26 14.22
N ASN A 37 -0.71 -0.19 13.95
CA ASN A 37 -2.08 -0.24 13.45
C ASN A 37 -2.10 -0.22 11.91
N GLN A 38 -2.52 -1.34 11.31
CA GLN A 38 -2.63 -1.46 9.85
C GLN A 38 -3.57 -0.44 9.19
N GLY A 39 -4.58 0.07 9.91
CA GLY A 39 -5.46 1.11 9.41
C GLY A 39 -4.76 2.45 9.26
N ILE A 40 -3.80 2.76 10.13
CA ILE A 40 -2.97 3.97 10.01
C ILE A 40 -2.03 3.85 8.81
N ARG A 41 -1.40 2.68 8.64
CA ARG A 41 -0.54 2.41 7.48
C ARG A 41 -1.31 2.50 6.16
N ALA A 42 -2.54 1.95 6.11
CA ALA A 42 -3.40 2.06 4.94
C ALA A 42 -3.82 3.51 4.66
N ALA A 43 -4.20 4.27 5.70
CA ALA A 43 -4.52 5.69 5.56
C ALA A 43 -3.33 6.51 5.03
N ALA A 44 -2.10 6.16 5.44
CA ALA A 44 -0.89 6.80 4.95
C ALA A 44 -0.58 6.44 3.49
N ALA A 45 -0.77 5.18 3.10
CA ALA A 45 -0.61 4.73 1.71
C ALA A 45 -1.68 5.30 0.76
N HIS A 46 -2.88 5.60 1.28
CA HIS A 46 -3.97 6.25 0.54
C HIS A 46 -3.79 7.76 0.38
N ASN A 47 -2.91 8.38 1.18
CA ASN A 47 -2.74 9.82 1.20
C ASN A 47 -2.19 10.30 -0.16
N PRO A 48 -2.86 11.25 -0.85
CA PRO A 48 -2.47 11.69 -2.19
C PRO A 48 -1.06 12.29 -2.28
N ASP A 49 -0.50 12.77 -1.16
CA ASP A 49 0.86 13.32 -1.09
C ASP A 49 1.92 12.25 -0.79
N ALA A 50 1.53 10.98 -0.64
CA ALA A 50 2.47 9.87 -0.58
C ALA A 50 3.22 9.78 -1.92
N ASP A 51 4.52 10.02 -1.85
CA ASP A 51 5.41 9.95 -3.01
C ASP A 51 5.81 8.50 -3.35
N ALA A 52 6.50 8.33 -4.47
CA ALA A 52 6.96 7.01 -4.92
C ALA A 52 7.88 6.32 -3.88
N GLN A 53 8.67 7.06 -3.12
CA GLN A 53 9.59 6.49 -2.13
C GLN A 53 8.81 5.93 -0.92
N ALA A 54 7.81 6.67 -0.42
CA ALA A 54 6.91 6.20 0.62
C ALA A 54 6.10 4.98 0.14
N LEU A 55 5.54 5.05 -1.06
CA LEU A 55 4.74 3.98 -1.66
C LEU A 55 5.55 2.69 -1.87
N ALA A 56 6.83 2.79 -2.26
CA ALA A 56 7.71 1.64 -2.36
C ALA A 56 7.88 0.90 -1.02
N ARG A 57 7.90 1.65 0.11
CA ARG A 57 7.94 1.04 1.46
C ARG A 57 6.60 0.38 1.78
N PHE A 58 5.48 1.06 1.55
CA PHE A 58 4.14 0.52 1.78
C PHE A 58 3.82 -0.70 0.88
N ALA A 59 4.43 -0.82 -0.30
CA ALA A 59 4.27 -1.97 -1.19
C ALA A 59 4.76 -3.29 -0.55
N THR A 60 5.68 -3.20 0.42
CA THR A 60 6.22 -4.36 1.16
C THR A 60 5.43 -4.72 2.43
N ASP A 61 4.32 -4.02 2.68
CA ASP A 61 3.56 -4.19 3.92
C ASP A 61 3.00 -5.61 4.10
N ARG A 62 3.08 -6.11 5.33
CA ARG A 62 2.54 -7.42 5.71
C ARG A 62 1.02 -7.53 5.54
N PHE A 63 0.29 -6.41 5.58
CA PHE A 63 -1.15 -6.37 5.46
C PHE A 63 -1.56 -6.04 4.03
N TRP A 64 -2.33 -6.94 3.41
CA TRP A 64 -2.76 -6.80 2.02
C TRP A 64 -3.55 -5.50 1.75
N GLY A 65 -4.30 -5.00 2.73
CA GLY A 65 -5.07 -3.76 2.56
C GLY A 65 -4.19 -2.54 2.28
N VAL A 66 -3.01 -2.45 2.92
CA VAL A 66 -2.04 -1.38 2.65
C VAL A 66 -1.52 -1.49 1.22
N ARG A 67 -1.19 -2.71 0.78
CA ARG A 67 -0.69 -2.96 -0.58
C ARG A 67 -1.74 -2.69 -1.67
N ILE A 68 -3.03 -2.83 -1.38
CA ILE A 68 -4.10 -2.42 -2.31
C ILE A 68 -4.12 -0.91 -2.49
N GLU A 69 -3.99 -0.12 -1.40
CA GLU A 69 -3.93 1.34 -1.52
C GLU A 69 -2.78 1.75 -2.44
N VAL A 70 -1.62 1.09 -2.31
CA VAL A 70 -0.47 1.31 -3.22
C VAL A 70 -0.80 0.95 -4.67
N ALA A 71 -1.45 -0.19 -4.92
CA ALA A 71 -1.80 -0.62 -6.29
C ALA A 71 -2.70 0.38 -7.02
N HIS A 72 -3.56 1.10 -6.29
CA HIS A 72 -4.49 2.08 -6.84
C HIS A 72 -3.95 3.51 -6.80
N HIS A 73 -2.80 3.75 -6.17
CA HIS A 73 -2.30 5.09 -5.92
C HIS A 73 -1.78 5.76 -7.21
N PRO A 74 -2.18 7.00 -7.53
CA PRO A 74 -1.75 7.67 -8.76
C PRO A 74 -0.24 7.95 -8.81
N ASN A 75 0.41 8.11 -7.66
CA ASN A 75 1.86 8.33 -7.57
C ASN A 75 2.67 7.02 -7.53
N ALA A 76 2.03 5.84 -7.49
CA ALA A 76 2.75 4.58 -7.55
C ALA A 76 3.30 4.39 -8.97
N THR A 77 4.62 4.23 -9.07
CA THR A 77 5.27 4.01 -10.37
C THR A 77 4.89 2.64 -10.92
N ARG A 78 4.99 2.46 -12.23
CA ARG A 78 4.81 1.15 -12.87
C ARG A 78 5.67 0.05 -12.25
N GLU A 79 6.91 0.38 -11.88
CA GLU A 79 7.82 -0.55 -11.20
C GLU A 79 7.26 -1.02 -9.85
N ILE A 80 6.72 -0.10 -9.04
CA ILE A 80 6.08 -0.44 -7.77
C ILE A 80 4.88 -1.36 -8.00
N VAL A 81 4.01 -1.04 -8.98
CA VAL A 81 2.81 -1.84 -9.26
C VAL A 81 3.18 -3.23 -9.82
N LEU A 82 4.21 -3.34 -10.66
CA LEU A 82 4.75 -4.63 -11.12
C LEU A 82 5.23 -5.49 -9.95
N GLY A 83 5.88 -4.89 -8.96
CA GLY A 83 6.33 -5.56 -7.74
C GLY A 83 5.20 -6.14 -6.87
N LEU A 84 3.94 -5.74 -7.11
CA LEU A 84 2.77 -6.28 -6.41
C LEU A 84 2.17 -7.53 -7.08
N LEU A 85 2.67 -7.92 -8.26
CA LEU A 85 2.29 -9.17 -8.91
C LEU A 85 2.86 -10.38 -8.15
N GLU A 86 2.25 -11.54 -8.40
CA GLU A 86 2.59 -12.79 -7.74
C GLU A 86 2.79 -13.86 -8.83
N ALA A 87 3.98 -14.44 -8.83
CA ALA A 87 4.41 -15.41 -9.82
C ALA A 87 3.72 -16.76 -9.62
N ASP A 88 3.53 -17.19 -8.36
CA ASP A 88 2.82 -18.44 -8.06
C ASP A 88 1.31 -18.22 -8.21
N GLN A 89 0.73 -18.79 -9.28
CA GLN A 89 -0.70 -18.68 -9.58
C GLN A 89 -1.60 -19.03 -8.38
N ARG A 90 -1.17 -19.95 -7.51
CA ARG A 90 -1.92 -20.41 -6.33
C ARG A 90 -1.94 -19.39 -5.19
N LYS A 91 -1.02 -18.42 -5.20
CA LYS A 91 -0.89 -17.35 -4.20
C LYS A 91 -1.47 -16.02 -4.69
N ARG A 92 -1.90 -15.95 -5.95
CA ARG A 92 -2.56 -14.75 -6.49
C ARG A 92 -3.79 -14.45 -5.67
N GLY A 93 -3.87 -13.21 -5.20
CA GLY A 93 -4.98 -12.72 -4.38
C GLY A 93 -5.33 -11.30 -4.76
N VAL A 94 -6.07 -10.64 -3.89
CA VAL A 94 -6.62 -9.30 -4.12
C VAL A 94 -5.57 -8.26 -4.55
N VAL A 95 -4.36 -8.31 -3.98
CA VAL A 95 -3.25 -7.40 -4.34
C VAL A 95 -2.78 -7.64 -5.77
N HIS A 96 -2.61 -8.90 -6.17
CA HIS A 96 -2.23 -9.26 -7.54
C HIS A 96 -3.27 -8.76 -8.55
N HIS A 97 -4.56 -8.98 -8.27
CA HIS A 97 -5.63 -8.57 -9.18
C HIS A 97 -5.72 -7.06 -9.30
N ALA A 98 -5.64 -6.30 -8.19
CA ALA A 98 -5.60 -4.85 -8.22
C ALA A 98 -4.42 -4.31 -9.05
N ALA A 99 -3.22 -4.84 -8.85
CA ALA A 99 -2.05 -4.46 -9.62
C ALA A 99 -2.20 -4.80 -11.11
N ARG A 100 -2.70 -6.00 -11.43
CA ARG A 100 -2.94 -6.44 -12.81
C ARG A 100 -3.98 -5.57 -13.51
N GLU A 101 -5.10 -5.27 -12.86
CA GLU A 101 -6.14 -4.39 -13.39
C GLU A 101 -5.59 -2.98 -13.67
N ARG A 102 -4.81 -2.43 -12.72
CA ARG A 102 -4.12 -1.15 -12.92
C ARG A 102 -3.21 -1.19 -14.14
N LEU A 103 -2.34 -2.20 -14.25
CA LEU A 103 -1.38 -2.31 -15.35
C LEU A 103 -2.07 -2.50 -16.72
N ILE A 104 -3.16 -3.27 -16.78
CA ILE A 104 -3.98 -3.42 -18.00
C ILE A 104 -4.62 -2.09 -18.39
N SER A 105 -5.11 -1.31 -17.41
CA SER A 105 -5.66 0.03 -17.70
C SER A 105 -4.62 0.99 -18.27
N GLU A 106 -3.34 0.76 -17.98
CA GLU A 106 -2.20 1.48 -18.56
C GLU A 106 -1.61 0.79 -19.82
N GLY A 107 -2.34 -0.16 -20.41
CA GLY A 107 -1.99 -0.80 -21.69
C GLY A 107 -0.98 -1.94 -21.61
N LEU A 108 -0.62 -2.44 -20.43
CA LEU A 108 0.27 -3.59 -20.32
C LEU A 108 -0.47 -4.89 -20.66
N VAL A 109 0.15 -5.73 -21.48
CA VAL A 109 -0.39 -7.04 -21.89
C VAL A 109 0.16 -8.14 -21.00
N PHE A 110 -0.63 -9.19 -20.80
CA PHE A 110 -0.24 -10.38 -20.04
C PHE A 110 -0.38 -11.63 -20.91
N ASP A 111 0.53 -12.59 -20.75
CA ASP A 111 0.48 -13.89 -21.42
C ASP A 111 -0.58 -14.83 -20.83
N GLU A 112 -0.65 -16.07 -21.35
CA GLU A 112 -1.59 -17.10 -20.89
C GLU A 112 -1.33 -17.52 -19.44
N GLU A 113 -0.08 -17.41 -18.99
CA GLU A 113 0.34 -17.66 -17.62
C GLU A 113 0.00 -16.50 -16.68
N GLY A 114 -0.43 -15.36 -17.21
CA GLY A 114 -0.77 -14.15 -16.47
C GLY A 114 0.45 -13.39 -15.96
N LEU A 115 1.58 -13.48 -16.68
CA LEU A 115 2.77 -12.67 -16.48
C LEU A 115 2.79 -11.50 -17.46
N PRO A 116 3.36 -10.34 -17.09
CA PRO A 116 3.42 -9.18 -17.97
C PRO A 116 4.36 -9.45 -19.14
N VAL A 117 3.87 -9.21 -20.36
CA VAL A 117 4.68 -9.22 -21.58
C VAL A 117 5.41 -7.88 -21.66
N VAL A 118 6.73 -7.91 -21.45
CA VAL A 118 7.60 -6.76 -21.63
C VAL A 118 8.22 -6.85 -23.03
N ASP A 119 8.00 -5.83 -23.85
CA ASP A 119 8.67 -5.66 -25.14
C ASP A 119 10.18 -5.38 -24.98
#